data_AF-A0A512RNN2-F1
#
_entry.id   AF-A0A512RNN2-F1
#
_cell.length_a   1.000
_cell.length_b   1.000
_cell.length_c   1.000
_cell.angle_alpha   90.00
_cell.angle_beta   90.00
_cell.angle_gamma   90.00
#
_symmetry.space_group_name_H-M   'P 1'
#
loop_
_entity.id
_entity.type
_entity.pdbx_description
1 polymer ?
#
loop_
_entity_poly.entity_id
_entity_poly.type
_entity_poly.pdbx_seq_one_letter_code
_entity_poly.pdbx_strand_id
1 'polypeptide(L)'
;MRRFLFLPLLLAFFSCKKDNSFPRTETITKGEKWGMQIGSTAADVYLQLQQLGQQKENLGQVEVTGQLSTLFNQPDEIGPRMALYSGISIEKQQATYPDRVIISFYGDKISNIDEGSGLTAPVTQWPQNAPEEIALRRDENLGGIYNKLQAIYTTGVLEGYAIRLGQKSLGKPFDPVMADHDQWRFVFNESVSAGVDGRYTVTLHFKNGRLERIYIEYSEFEVMN
;
A
#
# COMPACT_ATOMS: atom_id res chain seq x y z
N MET A 1 -0.06 18.13 78.84
CA MET A 1 0.61 18.60 77.61
C MET A 1 0.60 17.46 76.59
N ARG A 2 -0.17 17.61 75.50
CA ARG A 2 -0.43 16.57 74.49
C ARG A 2 0.65 16.64 73.40
N ARG A 3 1.45 15.58 73.24
CA ARG A 3 2.47 15.48 72.18
C ARG A 3 1.78 15.07 70.86
N PHE A 4 1.84 15.93 69.85
CA PHE A 4 1.49 15.58 68.48
C PHE A 4 2.70 14.93 67.80
N LEU A 5 2.57 13.66 67.42
CA LEU A 5 3.48 13.00 66.50
C LEU A 5 3.10 13.41 65.06
N PHE A 6 3.97 14.16 64.40
CA PHE A 6 3.89 14.39 62.96
C PHE A 6 4.56 13.20 62.24
N LEU A 7 3.76 12.43 61.51
CA LEU A 7 4.24 11.42 60.56
C LEU A 7 4.44 12.12 59.21
N PRO A 8 5.65 12.17 58.63
CA PRO A 8 5.82 12.69 57.27
C PRO A 8 5.34 11.65 56.26
N LEU A 9 4.29 11.99 55.53
CA LEU A 9 3.76 11.24 54.40
C LEU A 9 4.77 11.33 53.23
N LEU A 10 5.52 10.26 53.01
CA LEU A 10 6.41 10.11 51.85
C LEU A 10 5.54 10.01 50.57
N LEU A 11 5.36 11.15 49.90
CA LEU A 11 4.86 11.22 48.53
C LEU A 11 5.94 10.66 47.59
N ALA A 12 5.84 9.38 47.25
CA ALA A 12 6.60 8.78 46.18
C ALA A 12 6.10 9.34 44.84
N PHE A 13 6.79 10.38 44.34
CA PHE A 13 6.68 10.79 42.95
C PHE A 13 7.28 9.70 42.07
N PHE A 14 6.46 8.75 41.62
CA PHE A 14 6.82 7.90 40.49
C PHE A 14 6.94 8.78 39.25
N SER A 15 8.17 9.23 38.96
CA SER A 15 8.50 9.82 37.67
C SER A 15 8.46 8.69 36.64
N CYS A 16 7.31 8.49 36.00
CA CYS A 16 7.25 7.79 34.72
C CYS A 16 8.07 8.62 33.72
N LYS A 17 9.35 8.25 33.53
CA LYS A 17 10.09 8.69 32.35
C LYS A 17 9.30 8.20 31.14
N LYS A 18 8.74 9.12 30.36
CA LYS A 18 8.24 8.80 29.03
C LYS A 18 9.44 8.26 28.25
N ASP A 19 9.37 7.00 27.87
CA ASP A 19 10.34 6.41 26.98
C ASP A 19 10.21 7.11 25.62
N ASN A 20 11.25 7.86 25.25
CA ASN A 20 11.32 8.59 23.98
C ASN A 20 11.96 7.72 22.88
N SER A 21 12.03 6.40 23.07
CA SER A 21 12.51 5.49 22.04
C SER A 21 11.47 5.30 20.93
N PHE A 22 11.98 5.22 19.70
CA PHE A 22 11.22 4.86 18.50
C PHE A 22 11.67 3.48 18.01
N PRO A 23 10.78 2.69 17.37
CA PRO A 23 9.38 3.02 17.08
C PRO A 23 8.47 2.92 18.32
N ARG A 24 7.45 3.79 18.38
CA ARG A 24 6.32 3.65 19.30
C ARG A 24 5.23 2.80 18.63
N THR A 25 4.62 1.89 19.37
CA THR A 25 3.57 1.02 18.84
C THR A 25 2.25 1.23 19.58
N GLU A 26 1.15 1.16 18.84
CA GLU A 26 -0.22 1.25 19.35
C GLU A 26 -1.06 0.14 18.69
N THR A 27 -1.92 -0.51 19.48
CA THR A 27 -2.87 -1.52 18.97
C THR A 27 -4.28 -1.17 19.43
N ILE A 28 -5.20 -1.08 18.48
CA ILE A 28 -6.59 -0.69 18.70
C ILE A 28 -7.49 -1.87 18.31
N THR A 29 -8.33 -2.31 19.25
CA THR A 29 -9.26 -3.45 19.08
C THR A 29 -10.71 -3.09 19.43
N LYS A 30 -10.97 -1.83 19.82
CA LYS A 30 -12.31 -1.27 20.05
C LYS A 30 -12.28 0.23 19.72
N GLY A 31 -13.44 0.78 19.34
CA GLY A 31 -13.57 2.20 18.97
C GLY A 31 -13.12 2.47 17.54
N GLU A 32 -12.52 3.65 17.31
CA GLU A 32 -12.05 4.10 16.00
C GLU A 32 -10.70 4.80 16.08
N LYS A 33 -10.02 4.91 14.93
CA LYS A 33 -8.84 5.75 14.74
C LYS A 33 -8.81 6.29 13.32
N TRP A 34 -8.60 7.61 13.18
CA TRP A 34 -8.58 8.27 11.87
C TRP A 34 -9.81 7.97 11.01
N GLY A 35 -10.98 7.88 11.65
CA GLY A 35 -12.26 7.53 11.02
C GLY A 35 -12.43 6.04 10.70
N MET A 36 -11.42 5.20 10.90
CA MET A 36 -11.54 3.75 10.75
C MET A 36 -12.13 3.12 12.01
N GLN A 37 -13.32 2.56 11.88
CA GLN A 37 -14.10 2.00 12.99
C GLN A 37 -13.90 0.48 13.08
N ILE A 38 -13.53 -0.02 14.27
CA ILE A 38 -13.46 -1.46 14.52
C ILE A 38 -14.86 -2.06 14.33
N GLY A 39 -14.93 -3.18 13.59
CA GLY A 39 -16.16 -3.87 13.21
C GLY A 39 -16.71 -3.48 11.82
N SER A 40 -16.20 -2.42 11.20
CA SER A 40 -16.56 -2.03 9.82
C SER A 40 -16.23 -3.13 8.80
N THR A 41 -17.00 -3.20 7.71
CA THR A 41 -16.69 -4.10 6.60
C THR A 41 -15.46 -3.61 5.81
N ALA A 42 -14.83 -4.47 5.02
CA ALA A 42 -13.74 -4.07 4.12
C ALA A 42 -14.11 -2.88 3.23
N ALA A 43 -15.31 -2.89 2.62
CA ALA A 43 -15.78 -1.78 1.78
C ALA A 43 -15.91 -0.47 2.56
N ASP A 44 -16.48 -0.51 3.78
CA ASP A 44 -16.60 0.67 4.64
C ASP A 44 -15.22 1.22 5.03
N VAL A 45 -14.30 0.33 5.41
CA VAL A 45 -12.92 0.71 5.77
C VAL A 45 -12.20 1.32 4.58
N TYR A 46 -12.42 0.80 3.37
CA TYR A 46 -11.84 1.38 2.17
C TYR A 46 -12.37 2.80 1.93
N LEU A 47 -13.67 3.04 2.08
CA LEU A 47 -14.24 4.40 2.00
C LEU A 47 -13.65 5.35 3.06
N GLN A 48 -13.49 4.87 4.29
CA GLN A 48 -12.84 5.62 5.38
C GLN A 48 -11.38 5.95 5.03
N LEU A 49 -10.66 5.01 4.42
CA LEU A 49 -9.29 5.20 3.98
C LEU A 49 -9.18 6.18 2.81
N GLN A 50 -10.14 6.17 1.87
CA GLN A 50 -10.21 7.18 0.81
C GLN A 50 -10.40 8.59 1.38
N GLN A 51 -11.26 8.75 2.39
CA GLN A 51 -11.43 10.02 3.09
C GLN A 51 -10.15 10.46 3.81
N LEU A 52 -9.47 9.52 4.47
CA LEU A 52 -8.18 9.79 5.10
C LEU A 52 -7.12 10.21 4.07
N GLY A 53 -7.08 9.57 2.90
CA GLY A 53 -6.17 9.91 1.81
C GLY A 53 -6.36 11.32 1.24
N GLN A 54 -7.54 11.91 1.41
CA GLN A 54 -7.79 13.33 1.07
C GLN A 54 -7.23 14.30 2.12
N GLN A 55 -6.98 13.83 3.34
CA GLN A 55 -6.54 14.64 4.48
C GLN A 55 -5.04 14.51 4.77
N LYS A 56 -4.43 13.38 4.38
CA LYS A 56 -3.03 13.06 4.66
C LYS A 56 -2.20 13.20 3.39
N GLU A 57 -1.16 14.01 3.47
CA GLU A 57 -0.19 14.12 2.39
C GLU A 57 0.45 12.75 2.12
N ASN A 58 0.64 12.45 0.84
CA ASN A 58 1.27 11.23 0.34
C ASN A 58 0.55 9.91 0.67
N LEU A 59 -0.70 9.94 1.17
CA LEU A 59 -1.53 8.74 1.30
C LEU A 59 -2.42 8.55 0.05
N GLY A 60 -1.81 8.04 -1.02
CA GLY A 60 -2.52 7.79 -2.29
C GLY A 60 -2.88 6.33 -2.55
N GLN A 61 -2.32 5.39 -1.77
CA GLN A 61 -2.35 3.96 -2.07
C GLN A 61 -2.40 3.12 -0.79
N VAL A 62 -2.91 1.89 -0.91
CA VAL A 62 -2.91 0.89 0.17
C VAL A 62 -2.38 -0.45 -0.34
N GLU A 63 -1.48 -1.04 0.42
CA GLU A 63 -0.96 -2.39 0.21
C GLU A 63 -2.00 -3.40 0.68
N VAL A 64 -2.49 -4.25 -0.21
CA VAL A 64 -3.32 -5.40 0.13
C VAL A 64 -2.37 -6.60 0.20
N THR A 65 -1.89 -6.94 1.40
CA THR A 65 -0.69 -7.77 1.57
C THR A 65 -0.81 -9.14 0.88
N GLY A 66 -1.97 -9.79 1.00
CA GLY A 66 -2.21 -11.07 0.33
C GLY A 66 -2.15 -10.95 -1.19
N GLN A 67 -2.76 -9.90 -1.74
CA GLN A 67 -2.77 -9.66 -3.18
C GLN A 67 -1.39 -9.34 -3.74
N LEU A 68 -0.56 -8.57 -3.01
CA LEU A 68 0.81 -8.28 -3.43
C LEU A 68 1.66 -9.55 -3.54
N SER A 69 1.25 -10.66 -2.90
CA SER A 69 1.93 -11.95 -3.01
C SER A 69 1.38 -12.82 -4.14
N THR A 70 0.18 -12.52 -4.65
CA THR A 70 -0.48 -13.30 -5.71
C THR A 70 0.20 -13.09 -7.06
N LEU A 71 0.50 -14.19 -7.72
CA LEU A 71 0.99 -14.25 -9.10
C LEU A 71 -0.13 -14.74 -10.02
N PHE A 72 -0.39 -14.01 -11.08
CA PHE A 72 -1.38 -14.35 -12.10
C PHE A 72 -0.66 -14.77 -13.38
N ASN A 73 -0.99 -15.91 -13.96
CA ASN A 73 -0.31 -16.43 -15.16
C ASN A 73 -1.02 -15.99 -16.44
N GLN A 74 -2.25 -15.46 -16.33
CA GLN A 74 -3.06 -15.04 -17.47
C GLN A 74 -3.70 -13.66 -17.21
N PRO A 75 -3.80 -12.81 -18.25
CA PRO A 75 -4.49 -11.52 -18.13
C PRO A 75 -5.94 -11.64 -17.62
N ASP A 76 -6.65 -12.71 -17.96
CA ASP A 76 -8.06 -12.92 -17.57
C ASP A 76 -8.26 -13.04 -16.05
N GLU A 77 -7.25 -13.48 -15.30
CA GLU A 77 -7.30 -13.59 -13.83
C GLU A 77 -7.30 -12.21 -13.15
N ILE A 78 -6.76 -11.20 -13.82
CA ILE A 78 -6.76 -9.81 -13.37
C ILE A 78 -7.74 -8.93 -14.14
N GLY A 79 -8.18 -9.32 -15.33
CA GLY A 79 -9.20 -8.61 -16.10
C GLY A 79 -9.03 -7.08 -16.16
N PRO A 80 -10.13 -6.35 -16.36
CA PRO A 80 -10.14 -4.89 -16.30
C PRO A 80 -9.83 -4.30 -14.91
N ARG A 81 -9.91 -5.09 -13.82
CA ARG A 81 -9.66 -4.59 -12.45
C ARG A 81 -8.20 -4.15 -12.25
N MET A 82 -7.27 -4.52 -13.13
CA MET A 82 -5.89 -4.00 -13.10
C MET A 82 -5.85 -2.45 -13.05
N ALA A 83 -6.80 -1.77 -13.69
CA ALA A 83 -6.89 -0.31 -13.70
C ALA A 83 -7.29 0.32 -12.36
N LEU A 84 -7.64 -0.49 -11.35
CA LEU A 84 -7.93 -0.06 -9.98
C LEU A 84 -6.66 0.10 -9.12
N TYR A 85 -5.52 -0.35 -9.62
CA TYR A 85 -4.23 -0.41 -8.93
C TYR A 85 -3.26 0.65 -9.46
N SER A 86 -2.14 0.83 -8.79
CA SER A 86 -1.09 1.78 -9.20
C SER A 86 -0.22 1.30 -10.36
N GLY A 87 -0.44 0.08 -10.85
CA GLY A 87 0.33 -0.50 -11.93
C GLY A 87 0.25 -2.02 -11.93
N ILE A 88 1.01 -2.62 -12.84
CA ILE A 88 1.31 -4.04 -12.86
C ILE A 88 2.82 -4.27 -12.98
N SER A 89 3.29 -5.40 -12.48
CA SER A 89 4.59 -5.93 -12.83
C SER A 89 4.43 -7.26 -13.55
N ILE A 90 5.22 -7.48 -14.59
CA ILE A 90 5.30 -8.73 -15.35
C ILE A 90 6.70 -9.28 -15.07
N GLU A 91 6.78 -10.37 -14.32
CA GLU A 91 8.02 -10.89 -13.73
C GLU A 91 8.29 -12.29 -14.26
N LYS A 92 9.52 -12.55 -14.72
CA LYS A 92 9.95 -13.88 -15.13
C LYS A 92 9.96 -14.82 -13.93
N GLN A 93 9.33 -15.97 -14.04
CA GLN A 93 9.27 -16.95 -12.96
C GLN A 93 10.63 -17.63 -12.76
N GLN A 94 10.87 -18.12 -11.53
CA GLN A 94 12.00 -18.97 -11.17
C GLN A 94 13.39 -18.35 -11.40
N ALA A 95 13.50 -17.02 -11.33
CA ALA A 95 14.78 -16.31 -11.43
C ALA A 95 15.11 -15.59 -10.12
N THR A 96 16.38 -15.67 -9.68
CA THR A 96 16.87 -14.95 -8.48
C THR A 96 16.79 -13.43 -8.67
N TYR A 97 17.04 -12.96 -9.89
CA TYR A 97 16.84 -11.59 -10.34
C TYR A 97 15.99 -11.64 -11.60
N PRO A 98 14.65 -11.66 -11.47
CA PRO A 98 13.78 -11.85 -12.62
C PRO A 98 13.90 -10.65 -13.55
N ASP A 99 14.01 -10.94 -14.84
CA ASP A 99 13.64 -9.97 -15.87
C ASP A 99 12.20 -9.55 -15.59
N ARG A 100 11.98 -8.26 -15.47
CA ARG A 100 10.68 -7.70 -15.16
C ARG A 100 10.38 -6.47 -15.99
N VAL A 101 9.08 -6.25 -16.14
CA VAL A 101 8.52 -5.04 -16.72
C VAL A 101 7.63 -4.45 -15.66
N ILE A 102 7.84 -3.19 -15.32
CA ILE A 102 7.03 -2.44 -14.37
C ILE A 102 6.25 -1.42 -15.19
N ILE A 103 4.93 -1.53 -15.17
CA ILE A 103 4.02 -0.62 -15.87
C ILE A 103 3.26 0.15 -14.80
N SER A 104 3.66 1.40 -14.59
CA SER A 104 3.09 2.27 -13.57
C SER A 104 1.92 3.07 -14.13
N PHE A 105 0.89 3.26 -13.32
CA PHE A 105 -0.30 4.04 -13.66
C PHE A 105 -0.36 5.32 -12.84
N TYR A 106 -0.80 6.40 -13.47
CA TYR A 106 -1.16 7.65 -12.79
C TYR A 106 -2.45 8.21 -13.38
N GLY A 107 -3.45 8.42 -12.54
CA GLY A 107 -4.80 8.77 -12.97
C GLY A 107 -5.40 7.70 -13.87
N ASP A 108 -5.66 8.04 -15.13
CA ASP A 108 -6.23 7.16 -16.16
C ASP A 108 -5.24 6.82 -17.28
N LYS A 109 -3.93 6.88 -17.00
CA LYS A 109 -2.89 6.60 -18.00
C LYS A 109 -1.73 5.77 -17.48
N ILE A 110 -0.99 5.14 -18.39
CA ILE A 110 0.35 4.60 -18.13
C ILE A 110 1.30 5.79 -17.94
N SER A 111 1.84 5.96 -16.75
CA SER A 111 2.79 7.04 -16.46
C SER A 111 4.23 6.66 -16.80
N ASN A 112 4.57 5.38 -16.62
CA ASN A 112 5.91 4.89 -16.87
C ASN A 112 5.91 3.41 -17.24
N ILE A 113 6.92 3.02 -18.02
CA ILE A 113 7.24 1.62 -18.29
C ILE A 113 8.74 1.49 -18.08
N ASP A 114 9.15 0.63 -17.16
CA ASP A 114 10.55 0.26 -16.94
C ASP A 114 10.75 -1.23 -17.22
N GLU A 115 11.86 -1.58 -17.86
CA GLU A 115 12.21 -2.96 -18.21
C GLU A 115 13.64 -3.28 -17.78
N GLY A 116 13.87 -4.49 -17.31
CA GLY A 116 15.20 -5.00 -16.93
C GLY A 116 15.12 -5.99 -15.77
N SER A 117 16.26 -6.42 -15.24
CA SER A 117 16.32 -7.31 -14.08
C SER A 117 16.62 -6.55 -12.79
N GLY A 118 17.81 -6.72 -12.21
CA GLY A 118 18.24 -6.04 -10.99
C GLY A 118 18.06 -4.52 -11.07
N LEU A 119 18.60 -3.91 -12.13
CA LEU A 119 18.38 -2.51 -12.48
C LEU A 119 17.46 -2.43 -13.70
N THR A 120 16.39 -1.65 -13.59
CA THR A 120 15.43 -1.41 -14.67
C THR A 120 15.74 -0.08 -15.37
N ALA A 121 15.40 0.02 -16.65
CA ALA A 121 15.56 1.23 -17.46
C ALA A 121 14.21 1.63 -18.09
N PRO A 122 13.93 2.95 -18.21
CA PRO A 122 12.70 3.41 -18.81
C PRO A 122 12.65 3.06 -20.30
N VAL A 123 11.50 2.57 -20.75
CA VAL A 123 11.17 2.34 -22.16
C VAL A 123 9.92 3.13 -22.53
N THR A 124 9.77 3.44 -23.82
CA THR A 124 8.59 4.15 -24.34
C THR A 124 7.42 3.21 -24.59
N GLN A 125 7.71 1.93 -24.83
CA GLN A 125 6.72 0.89 -25.04
C GLN A 125 7.22 -0.50 -24.63
N TRP A 126 6.29 -1.40 -24.36
CA TRP A 126 6.57 -2.80 -24.12
C TRP A 126 5.48 -3.71 -24.69
N PRO A 127 5.80 -4.82 -25.39
CA PRO A 127 7.14 -5.25 -25.79
C PRO A 127 7.79 -4.27 -26.81
N GLN A 128 9.11 -4.09 -26.75
CA GLN A 128 9.80 -3.05 -27.54
C GLN A 128 9.60 -3.19 -29.06
N ASN A 129 9.48 -4.43 -29.56
CA ASN A 129 9.35 -4.72 -31.00
C ASN A 129 7.92 -5.09 -31.43
N ALA A 130 6.93 -4.94 -30.54
CA ALA A 130 5.54 -5.23 -30.88
C ALA A 130 4.91 -4.09 -31.71
N PRO A 131 3.98 -4.40 -32.62
CA PRO A 131 3.14 -3.39 -33.29
C PRO A 131 2.38 -2.52 -32.30
N GLU A 132 2.04 -1.29 -32.69
CA GLU A 132 1.37 -0.30 -31.82
C GLU A 132 0.01 -0.79 -31.28
N GLU A 133 -0.69 -1.60 -32.07
CA GLU A 133 -1.98 -2.19 -31.73
C GLU A 133 -1.88 -3.21 -30.59
N ILE A 134 -0.68 -3.75 -30.34
CA ILE A 134 -0.39 -4.78 -29.34
C ILE A 134 0.40 -4.19 -28.17
N ALA A 135 1.40 -3.35 -28.45
CA ALA A 135 2.33 -2.83 -27.45
C ALA A 135 1.64 -1.89 -26.46
N LEU A 136 2.01 -2.03 -25.19
CA LEU A 136 1.70 -1.04 -24.16
C LEU A 136 2.64 0.17 -24.31
N ARG A 137 2.12 1.39 -24.25
CA ARG A 137 2.85 2.63 -24.50
C ARG A 137 2.67 3.61 -23.35
N ARG A 138 3.74 4.33 -23.03
CA ARG A 138 3.66 5.46 -22.09
C ARG A 138 2.60 6.47 -22.57
N ASP A 139 1.92 7.08 -21.59
CA ASP A 139 0.85 8.07 -21.76
C ASP A 139 -0.45 7.56 -22.40
N GLU A 140 -0.56 6.27 -22.71
CA GLU A 140 -1.83 5.70 -23.20
C GLU A 140 -2.87 5.55 -22.07
N ASN A 141 -4.15 5.55 -22.45
CA ASN A 141 -5.26 5.41 -21.50
C ASN A 141 -5.40 3.97 -21.00
N LEU A 142 -5.74 3.80 -19.71
CA LEU A 142 -5.87 2.47 -19.09
C LEU A 142 -6.99 1.60 -19.70
N GLY A 143 -8.00 2.20 -20.33
CA GLY A 143 -9.17 1.49 -20.87
C GLY A 143 -8.86 0.42 -21.91
N GLY A 144 -7.72 0.51 -22.61
CA GLY A 144 -7.29 -0.46 -23.63
C GLY A 144 -6.28 -1.50 -23.14
N ILE A 145 -5.72 -1.35 -21.94
CA ILE A 145 -4.56 -2.15 -21.49
C ILE A 145 -4.89 -3.62 -21.38
N TYR A 146 -6.09 -3.97 -20.90
CA TYR A 146 -6.51 -5.37 -20.79
C TYR A 146 -6.45 -6.09 -22.15
N ASN A 147 -7.05 -5.48 -23.18
CA ASN A 147 -7.06 -6.06 -24.52
C ASN A 147 -5.64 -6.17 -25.09
N LYS A 148 -4.77 -5.19 -24.82
CA LYS A 148 -3.36 -5.24 -25.24
C LYS A 148 -2.59 -6.33 -24.52
N LEU A 149 -2.79 -6.53 -23.22
CA LEU A 149 -2.19 -7.64 -22.48
C LEU A 149 -2.68 -9.01 -22.98
N GLN A 150 -3.97 -9.13 -23.32
CA GLN A 150 -4.48 -10.32 -23.98
C GLN A 150 -3.78 -10.53 -25.34
N ALA A 151 -3.65 -9.49 -26.16
CA ALA A 151 -2.95 -9.58 -27.44
C ALA A 151 -1.48 -10.02 -27.25
N ILE A 152 -0.76 -9.41 -26.30
CA ILE A 152 0.62 -9.78 -25.95
C ILE A 152 0.68 -11.26 -25.50
N TYR A 153 -0.27 -11.70 -24.67
CA TYR A 153 -0.35 -13.10 -24.22
C TYR A 153 -0.42 -14.07 -25.41
N THR A 154 -1.23 -13.76 -26.44
CA THR A 154 -1.36 -14.63 -27.63
C THR A 154 -0.09 -14.74 -28.49
N THR A 155 0.88 -13.83 -28.31
CA THR A 155 2.16 -13.89 -29.03
C THR A 155 3.18 -14.86 -28.41
N GLY A 156 2.92 -15.38 -27.20
CA GLY A 156 3.87 -16.20 -26.44
C GLY A 156 4.92 -15.39 -25.66
N VAL A 157 4.94 -14.06 -25.76
CA VAL A 157 5.89 -13.19 -25.03
C VAL A 157 5.78 -13.35 -23.50
N LEU A 158 4.61 -13.71 -22.99
CA LEU A 158 4.36 -13.93 -21.55
C LEU A 158 4.67 -15.38 -21.10
N GLU A 159 5.19 -16.25 -21.96
CA GLU A 159 5.57 -17.60 -21.56
C GLU A 159 6.63 -17.58 -20.45
N GLY A 160 6.32 -18.21 -19.32
CA GLY A 160 7.20 -18.21 -18.14
C GLY A 160 7.22 -16.90 -17.35
N TYR A 161 6.34 -15.94 -17.66
CA TYR A 161 6.13 -14.74 -16.85
C TYR A 161 4.85 -14.85 -16.02
N ALA A 162 4.82 -14.14 -14.90
CA ALA A 162 3.60 -13.90 -14.13
C ALA A 162 3.36 -12.41 -13.95
N ILE A 163 2.09 -12.05 -13.81
CA ILE A 163 1.62 -10.70 -13.56
C ILE A 163 1.37 -10.54 -12.07
N ARG A 164 1.80 -9.41 -11.52
CA ARG A 164 1.52 -8.96 -10.16
C ARG A 164 0.82 -7.61 -10.24
N LEU A 165 -0.23 -7.44 -9.45
CA LEU A 165 -0.89 -6.15 -9.29
C LEU A 165 -0.11 -5.28 -8.29
N GLY A 166 0.00 -3.99 -8.58
CA GLY A 166 0.56 -3.01 -7.65
C GLY A 166 -0.32 -2.75 -6.44
N GLN A 167 -0.02 -1.65 -5.73
CA GLN A 167 -0.83 -1.22 -4.60
C GLN A 167 -2.20 -0.72 -5.07
N LYS A 168 -3.23 -0.85 -4.23
CA LYS A 168 -4.56 -0.36 -4.56
C LYS A 168 -4.57 1.17 -4.51
N SER A 169 -4.98 1.83 -5.60
CA SER A 169 -5.09 3.28 -5.64
C SER A 169 -6.34 3.76 -4.90
N LEU A 170 -6.17 4.67 -3.94
CA LEU A 170 -7.28 5.29 -3.20
C LEU A 170 -8.08 6.27 -4.06
N GLY A 171 -7.57 6.69 -5.21
CA GLY A 171 -8.32 7.47 -6.20
C GLY A 171 -9.30 6.63 -7.04
N LYS A 172 -9.33 5.31 -6.86
CA LYS A 172 -10.15 4.37 -7.62
C LYS A 172 -11.19 3.68 -6.74
N PRO A 173 -12.31 3.20 -7.29
CA PRO A 173 -13.31 2.44 -6.54
C PRO A 173 -12.73 1.22 -5.81
N PHE A 174 -13.45 0.74 -4.80
CA PHE A 174 -13.13 -0.49 -4.07
C PHE A 174 -13.07 -1.69 -5.03
N ASP A 175 -12.08 -2.58 -4.85
CA ASP A 175 -12.06 -3.88 -5.50
C ASP A 175 -12.61 -4.93 -4.51
N PRO A 176 -13.73 -5.60 -4.81
CA PRO A 176 -14.31 -6.62 -3.94
C PRO A 176 -13.34 -7.72 -3.50
N VAL A 177 -12.37 -8.08 -4.33
CA VAL A 177 -11.36 -9.12 -4.01
C VAL A 177 -10.50 -8.71 -2.81
N MET A 178 -10.39 -7.41 -2.50
CA MET A 178 -9.68 -6.94 -1.31
C MET A 178 -10.29 -7.48 -0.01
N ALA A 179 -11.58 -7.80 0.00
CA ALA A 179 -12.27 -8.34 1.18
C ALA A 179 -11.81 -9.77 1.53
N ASP A 180 -11.19 -10.48 0.59
CA ASP A 180 -10.65 -11.83 0.78
C ASP A 180 -9.26 -11.82 1.42
N HIS A 181 -8.72 -10.64 1.72
CA HIS A 181 -7.38 -10.45 2.28
C HIS A 181 -7.45 -9.87 3.69
N ASP A 182 -6.94 -10.64 4.66
CA ASP A 182 -7.03 -10.31 6.09
C ASP A 182 -6.10 -9.18 6.54
N GLN A 183 -5.24 -8.65 5.66
CA GLN A 183 -4.28 -7.62 6.03
C GLN A 183 -4.10 -6.57 4.94
N TRP A 184 -4.34 -5.31 5.32
CA TRP A 184 -4.01 -4.14 4.51
C TRP A 184 -2.99 -3.27 5.25
N ARG A 185 -2.10 -2.60 4.51
CA ARG A 185 -1.07 -1.74 5.07
C ARG A 185 -0.95 -0.44 4.29
N PHE A 186 -0.75 0.66 4.99
CA PHE A 186 -0.46 1.94 4.37
C PHE A 186 0.47 2.76 5.26
N VAL A 187 1.09 3.75 4.65
CA VAL A 187 2.03 4.66 5.30
C VAL A 187 1.60 6.09 5.00
N PHE A 188 1.70 6.95 6.00
CA PHE A 188 1.60 8.40 5.80
C PHE A 188 2.53 9.11 6.77
N ASN A 189 2.87 10.35 6.43
CA ASN A 189 3.77 11.18 7.22
C ASN A 189 3.03 12.41 7.76
N GLU A 190 3.53 12.96 8.86
CA GLU A 190 3.10 14.23 9.44
C GLU A 190 4.33 15.05 9.84
N SER A 191 4.32 16.35 9.59
CA SER A 191 5.37 17.23 10.11
C SER A 191 5.22 17.36 11.63
N VAL A 192 6.30 17.05 12.36
CA VAL A 192 6.32 17.09 13.83
C VAL A 192 6.89 18.42 14.30
N SER A 193 8.03 18.81 13.74
CA SER A 193 8.69 20.10 13.97
C SER A 193 9.59 20.44 12.78
N ALA A 194 10.22 21.62 12.78
CA ALA A 194 11.16 22.00 11.74
C ALA A 194 12.28 20.96 11.59
N GLY A 195 12.41 20.36 10.39
CA GLY A 195 13.42 19.35 10.09
C GLY A 195 13.13 17.95 10.65
N VAL A 196 11.93 17.68 11.18
CA VAL A 196 11.55 16.37 11.73
C VAL A 196 10.17 15.95 11.24
N ASP A 197 10.12 14.79 10.60
CA ASP A 197 8.89 14.14 10.15
C ASP A 197 8.57 12.91 11.00
N GLY A 198 7.29 12.69 11.23
CA GLY A 198 6.74 11.49 11.83
C GLY A 198 6.16 10.59 10.75
N ARG A 199 6.54 9.31 10.74
CA ARG A 199 6.00 8.28 9.84
C ARG A 199 5.11 7.33 10.62
N TYR A 200 3.87 7.18 10.16
CA TYR A 200 2.95 6.15 10.62
C TYR A 200 2.94 4.99 9.62
N THR A 201 3.29 3.79 10.09
CA THR A 201 3.00 2.55 9.37
C THR A 201 1.80 1.90 10.02
N VAL A 202 0.71 1.78 9.26
CA VAL A 202 -0.57 1.28 9.76
C VAL A 202 -0.87 -0.05 9.11
N THR A 203 -1.17 -1.05 9.92
CA THR A 203 -1.62 -2.38 9.47
C THR A 203 -3.04 -2.61 9.98
N LEU A 204 -3.96 -2.82 9.06
CA LEU A 204 -5.35 -3.17 9.32
C LEU A 204 -5.49 -4.69 9.25
N HIS A 205 -6.05 -5.30 10.29
CA HIS A 205 -6.32 -6.72 10.32
C HIS A 205 -7.82 -6.97 10.27
N PHE A 206 -8.23 -7.78 9.29
CA PHE A 206 -9.61 -8.19 9.10
C PHE A 206 -9.79 -9.63 9.58
N LYS A 207 -11.02 -9.92 10.01
CA LYS A 207 -11.46 -11.26 10.36
C LYS A 207 -12.93 -11.37 10.04
N ASN A 208 -13.31 -12.43 9.33
CA ASN A 208 -14.68 -12.64 8.85
C ASN A 208 -15.22 -11.40 8.10
N GLY A 209 -14.38 -10.80 7.25
CA GLY A 209 -14.73 -9.63 6.43
C GLY A 209 -14.88 -8.30 7.19
N ARG A 210 -14.50 -8.24 8.47
CA ARG A 210 -14.62 -7.04 9.32
C ARG A 210 -13.29 -6.65 9.95
N LEU A 211 -13.06 -5.35 10.11
CA LEU A 211 -11.87 -4.82 10.78
C LEU A 211 -11.88 -5.25 12.26
N GLU A 212 -10.93 -6.08 12.65
CA GLU A 212 -10.77 -6.57 14.02
C GLU A 212 -9.76 -5.72 14.80
N ARG A 213 -8.70 -5.27 14.13
CA ARG A 213 -7.56 -4.62 14.78
C ARG A 213 -6.85 -3.63 13.86
N ILE A 214 -6.44 -2.50 14.43
CA ILE A 214 -5.52 -1.53 13.81
C ILE A 214 -4.22 -1.59 14.59
N TYR A 215 -3.12 -1.95 13.93
CA TYR A 215 -1.76 -1.89 14.47
C TYR A 215 -1.05 -0.69 13.87
N ILE A 216 -0.42 0.12 14.71
CA ILE A 216 0.24 1.36 14.33
C ILE A 216 1.67 1.30 14.84
N GLU A 217 2.62 1.56 13.96
CA GLU A 217 4.00 1.86 14.28
C GLU A 217 4.30 3.31 13.92
N TYR A 218 4.85 4.07 14.86
CA TYR A 218 5.21 5.47 14.68
C TYR A 218 6.69 5.68 14.95
N SER A 219 7.36 6.37 14.03
CA SER A 219 8.76 6.76 14.16
C SER A 219 8.96 8.20 13.74
N GLU A 220 9.88 8.91 14.39
CA GLU A 220 10.37 10.23 13.96
C GLU A 220 11.73 10.10 13.29
N PHE A 221 11.98 10.94 12.29
CA PHE A 221 13.26 10.99 11.59
C PHE A 221 13.58 12.42 11.17
N GLU A 222 14.88 12.75 11.16
CA GLU A 222 15.36 14.02 10.64
C GLU A 222 15.24 14.05 9.12
N VAL A 223 14.73 15.15 8.60
CA VAL A 223 14.64 15.40 7.15
C VAL A 223 15.83 16.26 6.76
N MET A 224 16.76 15.67 6.00
CA MET A 224 17.87 16.42 5.41
C MET A 224 17.39 17.05 4.11
N ASN A 225 17.25 18.38 4.10
CA ASN A 225 16.97 19.18 2.91
C ASN A 225 18.20 19.32 2.02
#